data_AF-A0A934BX00-F1
#
_entry.id   AF-A0A934BX00-F1
#
_cell.length_a   1.000
_cell.length_b   1.000
_cell.length_c   1.000
_cell.angle_alpha   90.00
_cell.angle_beta   90.00
_cell.angle_gamma   90.00
#
_symmetry.space_group_name_H-M   'P 1'
#
loop_
_entity.id
_entity.type
_entity.pdbx_description
1 polymer ?
#
loop_
_entity_poly.entity_id
_entity_poly.type
_entity_poly.pdbx_seq_one_letter_code
_entity_poly.pdbx_strand_id
1 'polypeptide(L)' 'MRTPAFFALGLGFILMGGGLAVLTLRKGKNPPATPTKAQQREQAALAEENRKMWIGAGLVSAVGVGMIVWSFL' A
#
# COMPACT_ATOMS: atom_id res chain seq x y z
N MET A 1 11.15 -30.48 -0.59
CA MET A 1 11.42 -29.39 0.37
C MET A 1 11.38 -28.07 -0.41
N ARG A 2 10.21 -27.46 -0.58
CA ARG A 2 10.14 -26.16 -1.28
C ARG A 2 10.72 -25.08 -0.36
N THR A 3 11.52 -24.23 -0.98
CA THR A 3 12.63 -23.51 -0.36
C THR A 3 12.14 -22.46 0.63
N PRO A 4 12.68 -22.38 1.86
CA PRO A 4 12.36 -21.33 2.83
C PRO A 4 12.56 -19.91 2.26
N ALA A 5 13.37 -19.79 1.21
CA ALA A 5 13.54 -18.56 0.43
C ALA A 5 12.23 -18.01 -0.16
N PHE A 6 11.32 -18.83 -0.68
CA PHE A 6 10.05 -18.35 -1.24
C PHE A 6 9.10 -17.83 -0.16
N PHE A 7 9.12 -18.48 1.00
CA PHE A 7 8.35 -18.04 2.16
C PHE A 7 8.87 -16.68 2.66
N ALA A 8 10.19 -16.53 2.82
CA ALA A 8 10.83 -15.27 3.23
C ALA A 8 10.60 -14.13 2.22
N LEU A 9 10.72 -14.43 0.91
CA LEU A 9 10.45 -13.47 -0.15
C LEU A 9 8.98 -13.02 -0.15
N GLY A 10 8.04 -13.97 -0.07
CA GLY A 10 6.61 -13.64 -0.04
C GLY A 10 6.23 -12.81 1.20
N LEU A 11 6.83 -13.11 2.36
CA LEU A 11 6.67 -12.31 3.58
C LEU A 11 7.21 -10.88 3.39
N GLY A 12 8.36 -10.73 2.72
CA GLY A 12 8.92 -9.42 2.35
C GLY A 12 7.97 -8.61 1.46
N PHE A 13 7.34 -9.23 0.47
CA PHE A 13 6.34 -8.58 -0.38
C PHE A 13 5.09 -8.16 0.40
N ILE A 14 4.60 -9.00 1.33
CA ILE A 14 3.48 -8.64 2.20
C ILE A 14 3.83 -7.43 3.06
N LEU A 15 5.01 -7.43 3.69
CA LEU A 15 5.48 -6.32 4.51
C LEU A 15 5.68 -5.03 3.71
N MET A 16 6.17 -5.13 2.47
CA MET A 16 6.35 -3.98 1.58
C MET A 16 5.00 -3.37 1.19
N GLY A 17 4.03 -4.19 0.79
CA GLY A 17 2.67 -3.72 0.49
C GLY A 17 1.96 -3.15 1.73
N GLY A 18 2.11 -3.79 2.89
CA GLY A 18 1.62 -3.27 4.17
C GLY A 18 2.27 -1.93 4.56
N GLY A 19 3.58 -1.78 4.34
CA GLY A 19 4.31 -0.53 4.55
C GLY A 19 3.81 0.60 3.66
N LEU A 20 3.57 0.32 2.37
CA LEU A 20 2.93 1.26 1.44
C LEU A 20 1.54 1.67 1.91
N ALA A 21 0.72 0.72 2.38
CA ALA A 21 -0.60 1.03 2.93
C ALA A 21 -0.51 1.92 4.19
N VAL A 22 0.45 1.67 5.10
CA VAL A 22 0.66 2.52 6.28
C VAL A 22 1.09 3.94 5.88
N LEU A 23 1.94 4.10 4.87
CA LEU A 23 2.35 5.42 4.38
C LEU A 23 1.16 6.23 3.84
N THR A 24 0.22 5.57 3.15
CA THR A 24 -1.00 6.24 2.66
C THR A 24 -1.98 6.63 3.77
N LEU A 25 -1.95 5.94 4.91
CA LEU A 25 -2.76 6.25 6.09
C LEU A 25 -2.19 7.42 6.91
N ARG A 26 -0.94 7.82 6.68
CA ARG A 26 -0.34 8.98 7.31
C ARG A 26 -1.02 10.25 6.76
N LYS A 27 -2.15 10.61 7.37
CA LYS A 27 -2.93 11.80 7.02
C LYS A 27 -2.02 13.02 7.02
N GLY A 28 -1.88 13.63 5.85
CA GLY A 28 -1.41 15.00 5.74
C GLY A 28 -2.26 15.89 6.64
N LYS A 29 -1.58 16.84 7.29
CA LYS A 29 -2.08 17.85 8.24
C LYS A 29 -3.58 18.17 8.05
N ASN A 30 -4.36 18.07 9.13
CA ASN A 30 -5.81 18.36 9.09
C ASN A 30 -6.06 19.69 8.36
N PRO A 31 -6.87 19.69 7.29
CA PRO A 31 -7.13 20.93 6.58
C PRO A 31 -7.89 21.91 7.48
N PRO A 32 -7.71 23.22 7.29
CA PRO A 32 -8.45 24.23 8.02
C PRO A 32 -9.96 24.04 7.82
N ALA A 33 -10.75 24.37 8.85
CA ALA A 33 -12.22 24.13 8.89
C ALA A 33 -12.98 24.70 7.68
N THR A 34 -12.41 25.68 6.98
CA THR A 34 -12.85 26.19 5.68
C THR A 34 -11.71 26.11 4.67
N PRO A 35 -11.58 25.00 3.91
CA PRO A 35 -10.53 24.86 2.91
C PRO A 35 -10.79 25.80 1.74
N THR A 36 -9.75 26.51 1.30
CA THR A 36 -9.81 27.34 0.09
C THR A 36 -9.97 26.46 -1.15
N LYS A 37 -10.49 27.01 -2.27
CA LYS A 37 -10.65 26.27 -3.54
C LYS A 37 -9.34 25.63 -4.03
N ALA A 38 -8.19 26.25 -3.72
CA ALA A 38 -6.87 25.69 -4.03
C ALA A 38 -6.58 24.44 -3.18
N GLN A 39 -6.84 24.50 -1.87
CA GLN A 39 -6.65 23.36 -0.96
C GLN A 39 -7.58 22.18 -1.25
N GLN A 40 -8.80 22.44 -1.74
CA GLN A 40 -9.70 21.37 -2.18
C GLN A 40 -9.17 20.62 -3.40
N ARG A 41 -8.53 21.33 -4.34
CA ARG A 41 -7.89 20.70 -5.51
C ARG A 41 -6.66 19.89 -5.10
N GLU A 42 -5.85 20.41 -4.19
CA GLU A 42 -4.72 19.67 -3.63
C GLU A 42 -5.16 18.41 -2.88
N GLN A 43 -6.22 18.48 -2.09
CA GLN A 43 -6.79 17.30 -1.41
C GLN A 43 -7.35 16.28 -2.40
N ALA A 44 -8.00 16.73 -3.48
CA ALA A 44 -8.50 15.84 -4.51
C ALA A 44 -7.35 15.12 -5.24
N ALA A 45 -6.27 15.84 -5.56
CA ALA A 45 -5.07 15.25 -6.15
C ALA A 45 -4.41 14.23 -5.21
N LEU A 46 -4.24 14.58 -3.93
CA LEU A 46 -3.68 13.68 -2.91
C LEU A 46 -4.56 12.44 -2.68
N ALA A 47 -5.88 12.58 -2.71
CA ALA A 47 -6.79 11.46 -2.58
C ALA A 47 -6.66 10.49 -3.77
N GLU A 48 -6.46 11.00 -4.99
CA GLU A 48 -6.25 10.17 -6.17
C GLU A 48 -4.90 9.45 -6.13
N GLU A 49 -3.83 10.13 -5.70
CA GLU A 49 -2.51 9.52 -5.48
C GLU A 49 -2.56 8.44 -4.40
N ASN A 50 -3.23 8.70 -3.27
CA ASN A 50 -3.42 7.71 -2.22
C ASN A 50 -4.18 6.48 -2.72
N ARG A 51 -5.20 6.67 -3.56
CA ARG A 51 -5.94 5.54 -4.15
C ARG A 51 -5.05 4.68 -5.03
N LYS A 52 -4.19 5.29 -5.86
CA LYS A 52 -3.21 4.57 -6.68
C LYS A 52 -2.20 3.80 -5.82
N MET A 53 -1.72 4.42 -4.74
CA MET A 53 -0.82 3.77 -3.78
C MET A 53 -1.48 2.61 -3.03
N TRP A 54 -2.76 2.71 -2.64
CA TRP A 54 -3.51 1.60 -2.04
C TRP A 54 -3.67 0.42 -2.98
N ILE A 55 -3.96 0.68 -4.26
CA ILE A 55 -4.04 -0.36 -5.29
C ILE A 55 -2.67 -1.03 -5.47
N GLY A 56 -1.61 -0.23 -5.54
CA GLY A 56 -0.23 -0.74 -5.61
C GLY A 56 0.15 -1.59 -4.39
N ALA A 57 -0.17 -1.12 -3.19
CA ALA A 57 0.01 -1.84 -1.93
C ALA A 57 -0.70 -3.20 -1.95
N GLY A 58 -1.97 -3.21 -2.35
CA GLY A 58 -2.76 -4.43 -2.46
C GLY A 58 -2.18 -5.43 -3.47
N LEU A 59 -1.75 -4.96 -4.64
CA LEU A 59 -1.12 -5.79 -5.67
C LEU A 59 0.21 -6.41 -5.19
N VAL A 60 1.07 -5.60 -4.57
CA VAL A 60 2.36 -6.05 -4.02
C VAL A 60 2.14 -7.10 -2.91
N SER A 61 1.20 -6.86 -2.00
CA SER A 61 0.85 -7.84 -0.98
C SER A 61 0.23 -9.11 -1.57
N ALA A 62 -0.60 -9.02 -2.61
CA ALA A 62 -1.21 -10.18 -3.27
C ALA A 62 -0.16 -11.09 -3.94
N VAL A 63 0.87 -10.51 -4.57
CA VAL A 63 2.00 -11.27 -5.10
C VAL A 63 2.72 -12.02 -3.97
N GLY A 64 2.97 -11.36 -2.83
CA GLY A 64 3.59 -12.00 -1.68
C GLY A 64 2.80 -13.17 -1.11
N VAL A 65 1.47 -13.02 -1.01
CA VAL A 65 0.57 -14.12 -0.61
C VAL A 65 0.62 -15.26 -1.63
N GLY A 66 0.59 -14.96 -2.93
CA GLY A 66 0.70 -15.96 -4.00
C GLY A 66 1.99 -16.77 -3.93
N MET A 67 3.12 -16.11 -3.68
CA MET A 67 4.41 -16.79 -3.51
C MET A 67 4.43 -17.70 -2.28
N ILE A 68 3.81 -17.29 -1.17
CA ILE A 68 3.69 -18.12 0.03
C ILE A 68 2.82 -19.34 -0.26
N VAL A 69 1.63 -19.16 -0.85
CA VAL A 69 0.74 -20.28 -1.18
C VAL A 69 1.41 -21.27 -2.14
N TRP A 70 2.08 -20.77 -3.17
CA TRP A 70 2.87 -21.59 -4.10
C TRP A 70 4.00 -22.36 -3.41
N SER A 71 4.57 -21.83 -2.33
CA SER A 71 5.62 -22.54 -1.61
C SER A 71 5.10 -23.84 -0.94
N PHE A 72 3.80 -23.94 -0.67
CA PHE A 72 3.16 -25.10 -0.07
C PHE A 72 2.50 -26.07 -1.07
N LEU A 73 2.21 -25.62 -2.29
CA LEU A 73 1.52 -26.37 -3.36
C LEU A 73 2.54 -27.09 -4.25
#